data_AF-A0A949UJD5-F1
#
_entry.id   AF-A0A949UJD5-F1
#
_cell.length_a   1.000
_cell.length_b   1.000
_cell.length_c   1.000
_cell.angle_alpha   90.00
_cell.angle_beta   90.00
_cell.angle_gamma   90.00
#
_symmetry.space_group_name_H-M   'P 1'
#
loop_
_entity.id
_entity.type
_entity.pdbx_description
1 polymer ?
#
loop_
_entity_poly.entity_id
_entity_poly.type
_entity_poly.pdbx_seq_one_letter_code
_entity_poly.pdbx_strand_id
1 'polypeptide(L)'
;MSRDTVIEPRQEMLRVAARLFQQQGYDATSMSDVAAALKLSKGGLYHHFQSKDEILFDLMNHAMDLTQTQILDPVRRVADPEQRLRLLIKQHVDVVLSARDREITVLLHENH
;
A
#
# COMPACT_ATOMS: atom_id res chain seq x y z
N MET A 1 -4.61 -22.63 25.76
CA MET A 1 -5.08 -21.31 25.24
C MET A 1 -3.82 -20.47 25.15
N SER A 2 -3.25 -20.17 24.00
CA SER A 2 -3.83 -19.37 22.90
C SER A 2 -3.43 -19.94 21.53
N ARG A 3 -4.41 -20.02 20.61
CA ARG A 3 -4.17 -20.27 19.18
C ARG A 3 -3.66 -18.95 18.61
N ASP A 4 -2.39 -18.90 18.22
CA ASP A 4 -1.84 -17.80 17.45
C ASP A 4 -2.64 -17.67 16.16
N THR A 5 -3.34 -16.54 16.05
CA THR A 5 -4.18 -16.19 14.90
C THR A 5 -3.32 -16.21 13.65
N VAL A 6 -3.62 -17.13 12.74
CA VAL A 6 -3.05 -17.15 11.39
C VAL A 6 -3.50 -15.86 10.71
N ILE A 7 -2.59 -14.88 10.60
CA ILE A 7 -2.72 -13.88 9.55
C ILE A 7 -1.90 -14.36 8.35
N GLU A 8 -2.66 -14.49 7.27
CA GLU A 8 -2.32 -14.73 5.88
C GLU A 8 -1.17 -13.84 5.34
N PRO A 9 -0.64 -14.10 4.13
CA PRO A 9 0.63 -13.58 3.60
C PRO A 9 0.89 -12.11 3.91
N ARG A 10 2.17 -11.71 4.09
CA ARG A 10 2.65 -10.34 4.40
C ARG A 10 1.89 -9.21 3.67
N GLN A 11 1.45 -9.45 2.44
CA GLN A 11 0.59 -8.55 1.65
C GLN A 11 -0.76 -8.23 2.30
N GLU A 12 -1.46 -9.18 2.91
CA GLU A 12 -2.73 -8.90 3.60
C GLU A 12 -2.50 -8.06 4.87
N MET A 13 -1.36 -8.26 5.54
CA MET A 13 -0.96 -7.40 6.67
C MET A 13 -0.77 -5.95 6.21
N LEU A 14 -0.07 -5.76 5.09
CA LEU A 14 0.11 -4.44 4.47
C LEU A 14 -1.23 -3.79 4.12
N ARG A 15 -2.18 -4.53 3.53
CA ARG A 15 -3.52 -4.00 3.21
C ARG A 15 -4.30 -3.54 4.44
N VAL A 16 -4.20 -4.26 5.56
CA VAL A 16 -4.83 -3.83 6.82
C VAL A 16 -4.17 -2.55 7.33
N ALA A 17 -2.84 -2.49 7.34
CA ALA A 17 -2.11 -1.30 7.79
C ALA A 17 -2.39 -0.07 6.91
N ALA A 18 -2.43 -0.23 5.58
CA ALA A 18 -2.78 0.84 4.66
C ALA A 18 -4.20 1.39 4.88
N ARG A 19 -5.17 0.49 5.12
CA ARG A 19 -6.54 0.91 5.49
C ARG A 19 -6.55 1.72 6.78
N LEU A 20 -5.72 1.35 7.75
CA LEU A 20 -5.61 2.07 9.02
C LEU A 20 -5.00 3.47 8.83
N PHE A 21 -3.88 3.55 8.10
CA PHE A 21 -3.23 4.83 7.76
C PHE A 21 -4.16 5.75 6.97
N GLN A 22 -4.99 5.21 6.07
CA GLN A 22 -6.00 6.00 5.35
C GLN A 22 -7.08 6.56 6.29
N GLN A 23 -7.57 5.74 7.22
CA GLN A 23 -8.71 6.11 8.08
C GLN A 23 -8.31 7.07 9.20
N GLN A 24 -7.11 6.93 9.74
CA GLN A 24 -6.67 7.67 10.92
C GLN A 24 -5.59 8.71 10.60
N GLY A 25 -4.95 8.62 9.42
CA GLY A 25 -3.74 9.36 9.09
C GLY A 25 -2.49 8.58 9.50
N TYR A 26 -1.42 8.70 8.70
CA TYR A 26 -0.15 8.04 8.97
C TYR A 26 0.39 8.42 10.34
N ASP A 27 0.50 9.72 10.64
CA ASP A 27 1.10 10.22 11.89
C ASP A 27 0.33 9.84 13.14
N ALA A 28 -1.00 9.84 13.07
CA ALA A 28 -1.86 9.49 14.20
C ALA A 28 -1.93 7.97 14.46
N THR A 29 -1.47 7.13 13.53
CA THR A 29 -1.46 5.68 13.70
C THR A 29 -0.17 5.22 14.39
N SER A 30 -0.28 4.41 15.44
CA SER A 30 0.87 3.78 16.11
C SER A 30 1.05 2.31 15.72
N MET A 31 2.23 1.75 15.99
CA MET A 31 2.48 0.30 15.85
C MET A 31 1.53 -0.55 16.71
N SER A 32 1.08 -0.04 17.85
CA SER A 32 0.11 -0.74 18.71
C SER A 32 -1.27 -0.80 18.05
N ASP A 33 -1.68 0.26 17.36
CA ASP A 33 -2.96 0.32 16.64
C ASP A 33 -2.96 -0.65 15.46
N VAL A 34 -1.83 -0.73 14.73
CA VAL A 34 -1.64 -1.70 13.65
C VAL A 34 -1.70 -3.14 14.19
N ALA A 35 -1.04 -3.43 15.30
CA ALA A 35 -1.08 -4.76 15.91
C ALA A 35 -2.51 -5.14 16.34
N ALA A 36 -3.25 -4.19 16.92
CA ALA A 36 -4.64 -4.38 17.31
C ALA A 36 -5.55 -4.63 16.09
N ALA A 37 -5.39 -3.86 15.01
CA ALA A 37 -6.14 -4.04 13.76
C ALA A 37 -5.87 -5.42 13.11
N LEU A 38 -4.62 -5.90 13.24
CA LEU A 38 -4.19 -7.23 12.81
C LEU A 38 -4.49 -8.33 13.84
N LYS A 39 -5.11 -8.03 14.98
CA LYS A 39 -5.35 -9.02 16.05
C LYS A 39 -4.08 -9.79 16.46
N LEU A 40 -2.93 -9.11 16.42
CA LEU A 40 -1.63 -9.63 16.81
C LEU A 40 -1.21 -9.02 18.15
N SER A 41 -0.32 -9.71 18.86
CA SER A 41 0.43 -9.08 19.94
C SER A 41 1.43 -8.07 19.37
N LYS A 42 1.88 -7.13 20.20
CA LYS A 42 2.95 -6.17 19.81
C LYS A 42 4.20 -6.93 19.32
N GLY A 43 4.66 -7.92 20.09
CA GLY A 43 5.80 -8.77 19.69
C GLY A 43 5.56 -9.56 18.40
N GLY A 44 4.33 -10.03 18.18
CA GLY A 44 3.94 -10.68 16.93
C GLY A 44 4.04 -9.74 15.72
N LEU A 45 3.61 -8.49 15.85
CA LEU A 45 3.79 -7.50 14.78
C LEU A 45 5.26 -7.20 14.52
N TYR A 46 6.07 -7.01 15.58
CA TYR A 46 7.51 -6.73 15.44
C TYR A 46 8.31 -7.87 14.79
N HIS A 47 7.77 -9.08 14.73
CA HIS A 47 8.35 -10.17 13.95
C HIS A 47 8.21 -9.94 12.43
N HIS A 48 7.24 -9.14 11.99
CA HIS A 48 6.97 -8.86 10.58
C HIS A 48 7.42 -7.47 10.12
N PHE A 49 7.34 -6.48 11.01
CA PHE A 49 7.67 -5.07 10.72
C PHE A 49 8.36 -4.43 11.92
N GLN A 50 9.54 -3.86 11.72
CA GLN A 50 10.32 -3.18 12.74
C GLN A 50 9.81 -1.77 13.05
N SER A 51 9.13 -1.12 12.11
CA SER A 51 8.61 0.24 12.31
C SER A 51 7.41 0.56 11.41
N LYS A 52 6.77 1.70 11.71
CA LYS A 52 5.72 2.28 10.87
C LYS A 52 6.26 2.70 9.50
N ASP A 53 7.50 3.20 9.47
CA ASP A 53 8.19 3.60 8.24
C ASP A 53 8.50 2.38 7.34
N GLU A 54 8.82 1.22 7.93
CA GLU A 54 9.02 -0.01 7.15
C GLU A 54 7.72 -0.43 6.46
N ILE A 55 6.59 -0.39 7.19
CA ILE A 55 5.27 -0.69 6.63
C ILE A 55 4.95 0.25 5.48
N LEU A 56 5.20 1.56 5.65
CA LEU A 56 5.00 2.55 4.61
C LEU A 56 5.88 2.28 3.39
N PHE A 57 7.17 2.01 3.60
CA PHE A 57 8.11 1.71 2.54
C PHE A 57 7.69 0.47 1.74
N ASP A 58 7.23 -0.59 2.41
CA ASP A 58 6.70 -1.78 1.75
C ASP A 58 5.44 -1.51 0.95
N LEU A 59 4.54 -0.67 1.47
CA LEU A 59 3.35 -0.22 0.75
C LEU A 59 3.72 0.57 -0.51
N MET A 60 4.72 1.46 -0.42
CA MET A 60 5.24 2.21 -1.56
C MET A 60 5.80 1.28 -2.63
N ASN A 61 6.64 0.32 -2.25
CA ASN A 61 7.20 -0.64 -3.19
C ASN A 61 6.11 -1.46 -3.87
N HIS A 62 5.11 -1.92 -3.10
CA HIS A 62 3.99 -2.66 -3.67
C HIS A 62 3.20 -1.83 -4.69
N ALA A 63 2.92 -0.56 -4.38
CA ALA A 63 2.25 0.35 -5.30
C ALA A 63 3.06 0.63 -6.57
N MET A 64 4.39 0.73 -6.45
CA MET A 64 5.29 0.88 -7.61
C MET A 64 5.32 -0.37 -8.48
N ASP A 65 5.33 -1.56 -7.89
CA ASP A 65 5.26 -2.83 -8.63
C ASP A 65 3.93 -2.96 -9.39
N LEU A 66 2.82 -2.57 -8.77
CA LEU A 66 1.50 -2.53 -9.43
C LEU A 66 1.50 -1.52 -10.58
N THR A 67 2.07 -0.33 -10.38
CA THR A 67 2.22 0.68 -11.43
C THR A 67 3.06 0.15 -12.60
N GLN A 68 4.19 -0.50 -12.32
CA GLN A 68 5.05 -1.07 -13.35
C GLN A 68 4.31 -2.13 -14.17
N THR A 69 3.66 -3.08 -13.50
CA THR A 69 3.05 -4.24 -14.14
C THR A 69 1.71 -3.93 -14.83
N GLN A 70 0.87 -3.07 -14.25
CA GLN A 70 -0.47 -2.79 -14.77
C GLN A 70 -0.51 -1.60 -15.72
N ILE A 71 0.41 -0.64 -15.57
CA ILE A 71 0.42 0.58 -16.38
C ILE A 71 1.59 0.56 -17.36
N LEU A 72 2.81 0.52 -16.85
CA LEU A 72 4.00 0.77 -17.68
C LEU A 72 4.24 -0.34 -18.69
N ASP A 73 4.14 -1.61 -18.29
CA ASP A 73 4.42 -2.75 -19.17
C ASP A 73 3.44 -2.87 -20.36
N PRO A 74 2.12 -2.70 -20.18
CA PRO A 74 1.18 -2.65 -21.30
C PRO A 74 1.43 -1.45 -22.23
N VAL A 75 1.65 -0.26 -21.65
CA VAL A 75 1.82 0.99 -22.40
C VAL A 75 3.10 0.98 -23.23
N ARG A 76 4.18 0.37 -22.75
CA ARG A 76 5.45 0.22 -23.48
C ARG A 76 5.30 -0.46 -24.84
N ARG A 77 4.30 -1.33 -24.99
CA ARG A 77 4.04 -2.07 -26.25
C ARG A 77 3.26 -1.24 -27.29
N VAL A 78 2.81 -0.04 -26.94
CA VAL A 78 2.10 0.86 -27.85
C VAL A 78 3.11 1.56 -28.77
N ALA A 79 2.96 1.35 -30.07
CA ALA A 79 3.88 1.86 -31.09
C ALA A 79 3.76 3.37 -31.30
N ASP A 80 2.52 3.88 -31.37
CA ASP A 80 2.27 5.31 -31.55
C ASP A 80 2.62 6.09 -30.26
N PRO A 81 3.59 7.02 -30.29
CA PRO A 81 4.01 7.78 -29.12
C PRO A 81 2.90 8.63 -28.49
N GLU A 82 2.00 9.19 -29.31
CA GLU A 82 0.91 10.03 -28.80
C GLU A 82 -0.13 9.19 -28.06
N GLN A 83 -0.57 8.08 -28.67
CA GLN A 83 -1.44 7.10 -28.02
C GLN A 83 -0.79 6.52 -26.75
N ARG A 84 0.52 6.26 -26.78
CA ARG A 84 1.27 5.78 -25.62
C ARG A 84 1.24 6.78 -24.46
N LEU A 85 1.54 8.05 -24.73
CA LEU A 85 1.49 9.11 -23.71
C LEU A 85 0.07 9.30 -23.17
N ARG A 86 -0.94 9.31 -24.05
CA ARG A 86 -2.35 9.44 -23.66
C ARG A 86 -2.79 8.31 -22.72
N LEU A 87 -2.42 7.06 -23.04
CA LEU A 87 -2.72 5.90 -22.20
C LEU A 87 -1.99 5.96 -20.86
N LEU A 88 -0.72 6.36 -20.85
CA LEU A 88 0.06 6.54 -19.63
C LEU A 88 -0.61 7.52 -18.67
N ILE A 89 -0.98 8.71 -19.17
CA ILE A 89 -1.64 9.75 -18.37
C ILE A 89 -2.98 9.24 -17.84
N LYS A 90 -3.80 8.65 -18.71
CA LYS A 90 -5.12 8.14 -18.32
C LYS A 90 -5.02 7.09 -17.22
N GLN A 91 -4.19 6.06 -17.41
CA GLN A 91 -4.05 4.97 -16.45
C GLN A 91 -3.41 5.43 -15.14
N HIS A 92 -2.45 6.36 -15.20
CA HIS A 92 -1.86 6.92 -13.98
C HIS A 92 -2.90 7.70 -13.16
N VAL A 93 -3.73 8.51 -13.81
CA VAL A 93 -4.83 9.22 -13.15
C VAL A 93 -5.85 8.22 -12.58
N ASP A 94 -6.21 7.18 -13.33
CA ASP A 94 -7.15 6.15 -12.87
C ASP A 94 -6.63 5.43 -11.60
N VAL A 95 -5.33 5.14 -11.52
CA VAL A 95 -4.72 4.49 -10.33
C VAL A 95 -4.61 5.43 -9.14
N VAL A 96 -4.21 6.69 -9.35
CA VAL A 96 -4.11 7.68 -8.28
C VAL A 96 -5.49 8.04 -7.70
N LEU A 97 -6.54 8.05 -8.52
CA LEU A 97 -7.91 8.37 -8.10
C LEU A 97 -8.75 7.12 -7.76
N SER A 98 -8.19 5.93 -7.96
CA SER A 98 -8.87 4.65 -7.76
C SER A 98 -9.16 4.43 -6.27
N ALA A 99 -10.44 4.19 -5.95
CA ALA A 99 -10.84 3.81 -4.59
C ALA A 99 -10.32 2.42 -4.17
N ARG A 100 -9.71 1.66 -5.10
CA ARG A 100 -9.11 0.34 -4.86
C ARG A 100 -7.65 0.45 -4.39
N ASP A 101 -6.91 1.43 -4.85
CA ASP A 101 -5.47 1.59 -4.57
C ASP A 101 -5.22 2.62 -3.46
N ARG A 102 -5.93 2.43 -2.34
CA ARG A 102 -5.94 3.33 -1.17
C ARG A 102 -4.57 3.50 -0.50
N GLU A 103 -3.66 2.58 -0.80
CA GLU A 103 -2.25 2.60 -0.40
C GLU A 103 -1.52 3.82 -0.98
N ILE A 104 -1.89 4.25 -2.21
CA ILE A 104 -1.31 5.41 -2.88
C ILE A 104 -1.83 6.72 -2.28
N THR A 105 -3.08 6.74 -1.78
CA THR A 105 -3.66 7.93 -1.15
C THR A 105 -2.92 8.32 0.15
N VAL A 106 -2.40 7.35 0.91
CA VAL A 106 -1.61 7.63 2.12
C VAL A 106 -0.41 8.52 1.78
N LEU A 107 0.27 8.23 0.66
CA LEU A 107 1.45 8.97 0.20
C LEU A 107 1.17 10.43 -0.19
N LEU A 108 -0.07 10.74 -0.59
CA LEU A 108 -0.45 12.10 -0.95
C LEU A 108 -0.78 12.98 0.26
N HIS A 109 -1.00 12.37 1.44
CA HIS A 109 -1.32 13.06 2.68
C HIS A 109 -0.11 13.28 3.60
N GLU A 110 1.09 12.81 3.24
CA GLU A 110 2.33 13.00 4.03
C GLU A 110 2.98 14.38 3.86
N ASN A 111 2.34 15.30 3.14
CA ASN A 111 2.85 16.67 3.03
C ASN A 111 2.47 17.53 4.25
N HIS A 112 3.41 17.53 5.20
CA HIS A 112 3.72 18.55 6.22
C HIS A 112 2.84 18.68 7.47
#